data_AF-R9LYP3-F1
#
_entry.id   AF-R9LYP3-F1
#
_cell.length_a   1.000
_cell.length_b   1.000
_cell.length_c   1.000
_cell.angle_alpha   90.00
_cell.angle_beta   90.00
_cell.angle_gamma   90.00
#
_symmetry.space_group_name_H-M   'P 1'
#
loop_
_entity.id
_entity.type
_entity.pdbx_description
1 polymer ?
#
loop_
_entity_poly.entity_id
_entity_poly.type
_entity_poly.pdbx_seq_one_letter_code
_entity_poly.pdbx_strand_id
1 'polypeptide(L)'
;MDVKTQKQLLEYLGPEYEPKVIDGEPCLYRRLNELYEIEISRSESLFHTYGVYIWHLLREGRCPVEMVDMKSDIFSRSTLKKHLDAMVSQYQNRV
;
A
#
# COMPACT_ATOMS: atom_id res chain seq x y z
N MET A 1 5.55 10.22 -4.50
CA MET A 1 4.60 9.98 -5.62
C MET A 1 3.84 11.26 -5.92
N ASP A 2 3.76 11.74 -7.16
CA ASP A 2 2.90 12.89 -7.48
C ASP A 2 1.37 12.56 -7.47
N VAL A 3 0.53 13.58 -7.24
CA VAL A 3 -0.94 13.45 -7.13
C VAL A 3 -1.60 12.88 -8.39
N LYS A 4 -1.08 13.20 -9.58
CA LYS A 4 -1.63 12.68 -10.85
C LYS A 4 -1.34 11.18 -10.96
N THR A 5 -0.12 10.76 -10.62
CA THR A 5 0.23 9.34 -10.55
C THR A 5 -0.63 8.61 -9.50
N GLN A 6 -0.83 9.19 -8.31
CA GLN A 6 -1.66 8.59 -7.26
C GLN A 6 -3.09 8.34 -7.75
N LYS A 7 -3.71 9.34 -8.41
CA LYS A 7 -5.07 9.21 -8.96
C LYS A 7 -5.15 8.14 -10.04
N GLN A 8 -4.19 8.10 -10.97
CA GLN A 8 -4.16 7.06 -12.01
C GLN A 8 -3.95 5.65 -11.44
N LEU A 9 -3.15 5.53 -10.38
CA LEU A 9 -2.94 4.27 -9.71
C LEU A 9 -4.20 3.83 -8.95
N LEU A 10 -4.88 4.76 -8.28
CA LEU A 10 -6.15 4.50 -7.61
C LEU A 10 -7.23 4.01 -8.59
N GLU A 11 -7.37 4.66 -9.74
CA GLU A 11 -8.28 4.24 -10.82
C GLU A 11 -7.95 2.82 -11.33
N TYR A 12 -6.66 2.46 -11.37
CA TYR A 12 -6.21 1.14 -11.80
C TYR A 12 -6.46 0.05 -10.74
N LEU A 13 -6.25 0.35 -9.46
CA LEU A 13 -6.35 -0.62 -8.36
C LEU A 13 -7.79 -0.83 -7.90
N GLY A 14 -8.64 0.20 -8.01
CA GLY A 14 -10.06 0.13 -7.68
C GLY A 14 -10.41 0.67 -6.28
N PRO A 15 -11.71 0.61 -5.91
CA PRO A 15 -12.29 1.33 -4.79
C PRO A 15 -11.93 0.77 -3.40
N GLU A 16 -11.25 -0.36 -3.35
CA GLU A 16 -10.73 -0.91 -2.09
C GLU A 16 -9.54 -0.12 -1.53
N TYR A 17 -8.95 0.74 -2.37
CA TYR A 17 -7.86 1.62 -1.99
C TYR A 17 -8.36 3.04 -1.76
N GLU A 18 -7.70 3.76 -0.87
CA GLU A 18 -7.97 5.15 -0.54
C GLU A 18 -6.68 5.98 -0.58
N PRO A 19 -6.73 7.24 -1.04
CA PRO A 19 -5.57 8.12 -0.98
C PRO A 19 -5.32 8.59 0.46
N LYS A 20 -4.06 8.57 0.90
CA LYS A 20 -3.59 9.25 2.10
C LYS A 20 -2.34 10.08 1.79
N VAL A 21 -2.01 11.01 2.68
CA VAL A 21 -0.77 11.79 2.63
C VAL A 21 -0.04 11.54 3.94
N ILE A 22 1.22 11.11 3.86
CA ILE A 22 2.07 10.80 5.01
C ILE A 22 3.41 11.48 4.82
N ASP A 23 3.86 12.22 5.82
CA ASP A 23 5.10 13.00 5.76
C ASP A 23 5.19 13.91 4.52
N GLY A 24 4.03 14.38 4.03
CA GLY A 24 3.91 15.19 2.83
C GLY A 24 3.89 14.41 1.51
N GLU A 25 4.05 13.08 1.54
CA GLU A 25 4.05 12.20 0.37
C GLU A 25 2.67 11.57 0.12
N PRO A 26 2.14 11.68 -1.11
CA PRO A 26 0.93 10.96 -1.52
C PRO A 26 1.15 9.43 -1.56
N CYS A 27 0.34 8.69 -0.81
CA CYS A 27 0.33 7.22 -0.76
C CYS A 27 -1.09 6.67 -1.00
N LEU A 28 -1.20 5.38 -1.33
CA LEU A 28 -2.49 4.68 -1.34
C LEU A 28 -2.55 3.67 -0.20
N TYR A 29 -3.71 3.54 0.41
CA TYR A 29 -3.95 2.63 1.50
C TYR A 29 -5.07 1.66 1.17
N ARG A 30 -4.96 0.43 1.66
CA ARG A 30 -6.08 -0.50 1.70
C ARG A 30 -6.12 -1.17 3.05
N ARG A 31 -7.25 -1.04 3.74
CA ARG A 31 -7.47 -1.80 4.96
C ARG A 31 -7.76 -3.27 4.61
N LEU A 32 -7.08 -4.19 5.28
CA LEU A 32 -7.30 -5.62 5.10
C LEU A 32 -8.23 -6.18 6.17
N ASN A 33 -8.01 -5.80 7.43
CA ASN A 33 -8.85 -6.18 8.57
C ASN A 33 -8.62 -5.23 9.78
N GLU A 34 -8.87 -5.71 10.99
CA GLU A 34 -8.66 -4.94 12.22
C GLU A 34 -7.20 -4.78 12.62
N LEU A 35 -6.33 -5.68 12.14
CA LEU A 35 -4.93 -5.77 12.51
C LEU A 35 -3.98 -5.32 11.41
N TYR A 36 -4.42 -5.31 10.14
CA TYR A 36 -3.51 -5.05 9.03
C TYR A 36 -4.07 -4.06 8.01
N GLU A 37 -3.16 -3.24 7.49
CA GLU A 37 -3.39 -2.41 6.30
C GLU A 37 -2.20 -2.48 5.34
N ILE A 38 -2.48 -2.22 4.08
CA ILE A 38 -1.50 -2.06 3.02
C ILE A 38 -1.27 -0.57 2.81
N GLU A 39 -0.01 -0.18 2.73
CA GLU A 39 0.42 1.09 2.14
C GLU A 39 1.09 0.82 0.79
N ILE A 40 0.82 1.69 -0.19
CA ILE A 40 1.51 1.74 -1.47
C ILE A 40 2.09 3.14 -1.64
N SER A 41 3.40 3.20 -1.82
CA SER A 41 4.12 4.42 -2.17
C SER A 41 4.83 4.26 -3.51
N ARG A 42 5.33 5.38 -4.05
CA ARG A 42 6.17 5.37 -5.25
C ARG A 42 7.39 6.24 -5.01
N SER A 43 8.56 5.67 -5.25
CA SER A 43 9.83 6.38 -5.22
C SER A 43 9.95 7.26 -6.47
N GLU A 44 10.39 8.50 -6.29
CA GLU A 44 10.77 9.42 -7.39
C GLU A 44 12.24 9.22 -7.83
N SER A 45 12.88 8.12 -7.41
CA SER A 45 14.22 7.76 -7.87
C SER A 45 14.25 7.48 -9.38
N LEU A 46 15.45 7.38 -9.96
CA LEU A 46 15.70 7.19 -11.40
C LEU A 46 14.81 6.11 -12.08
N PHE A 47 14.35 5.12 -11.31
CA PHE A 47 13.58 3.99 -11.82
C PHE A 47 12.08 4.03 -11.54
N HIS A 48 11.59 5.03 -10.80
CA HIS A 48 10.18 5.23 -10.45
C HIS A 48 9.45 3.96 -9.98
N THR A 49 9.98 3.27 -8.98
CA THR A 49 9.47 1.99 -8.47
C THR A 49 8.36 2.18 -7.44
N TYR A 50 7.45 1.20 -7.37
CA TYR A 50 6.46 1.11 -6.31
C TYR A 50 7.04 0.37 -5.09
N GLY A 51 6.66 0.84 -3.91
CA GLY A 51 6.83 0.15 -2.64
C GLY A 51 5.46 -0.26 -2.10
N VAL A 52 5.37 -1.48 -1.57
CA VAL A 52 4.20 -2.02 -0.87
C VAL A 52 4.62 -2.42 0.53
N TYR A 53 3.89 -1.96 1.53
CA TYR A 53 4.19 -2.16 2.94
C TYR A 53 2.96 -2.69 3.64
N ILE A 54 3.15 -3.68 4.52
CA ILE A 54 2.10 -4.18 5.41
C ILE A 54 2.36 -3.63 6.79
N TRP A 55 1.38 -2.89 7.30
CA TRP A 55 1.41 -2.33 8.63
C TRP A 55 0.53 -3.15 9.56
N HIS A 56 1.07 -3.50 10.72
CA HIS A 56 0.28 -4.03 11.83
C HIS A 56 -0.26 -2.86 12.66
N LEU A 57 -1.55 -2.92 12.99
CA LEU A 57 -2.32 -1.88 13.64
C LEU A 57 -2.56 -2.22 15.11
N LEU A 58 -2.50 -1.22 15.98
CA LEU A 58 -2.97 -1.40 17.36
C LEU A 58 -4.50 -1.52 17.33
N ARG A 59 -5.05 -2.59 17.95
CA ARG A 59 -6.51 -2.79 18.04
C ARG A 59 -7.22 -1.57 18.62
N GLU A 60 -6.61 -0.94 19.64
CA GLU A 60 -7.08 0.30 20.23
C GLU A 60 -6.44 1.50 19.49
N GLY A 61 -7.22 2.21 18.69
CA GLY A 61 -6.77 3.42 18.00
C GLY A 61 -6.44 3.26 16.52
N ARG A 62 -6.28 2.01 16.02
CA ARG A 62 -6.02 1.72 14.59
C ARG A 62 -4.82 2.49 14.03
N CYS A 63 -3.85 2.76 14.88
CA CYS A 63 -2.60 3.40 14.49
C CYS A 63 -1.62 2.31 14.02
N PRO A 64 -0.93 2.51 12.89
CA PRO A 64 0.22 1.69 12.52
C PRO A 64 1.25 1.65 13.64
N VAL A 65 1.65 0.46 14.05
CA VAL A 65 2.61 0.25 15.15
C VAL A 65 3.93 -0.25 14.59
N GLU A 66 3.87 -1.20 13.66
CA GLU A 66 5.06 -1.80 13.06
C GLU A 66 4.80 -2.22 11.62
N MET A 67 5.86 -2.16 10.80
CA MET A 67 5.87 -2.73 9.46
C MET A 67 6.24 -4.21 9.56
N VAL A 68 5.34 -5.09 9.11
CA VAL A 68 5.52 -6.54 9.23
C VAL A 68 5.92 -7.23 7.92
N ASP A 69 5.74 -6.56 6.79
CA ASP A 69 6.22 -7.03 5.48
C ASP A 69 6.41 -5.85 4.52
N MET A 70 7.29 -6.04 3.54
CA MET A 70 7.63 -5.03 2.54
C MET A 70 8.03 -5.69 1.22
N LYS A 71 7.59 -5.09 0.11
CA LYS A 71 8.18 -5.28 -1.21
C LYS A 71 8.44 -3.94 -1.90
N SER A 72 9.69 -3.72 -2.25
CA SER A 72 10.15 -2.59 -3.07
C SER A 72 10.47 -3.02 -4.49
N ASP A 73 10.93 -2.08 -5.29
CA ASP A 73 11.52 -2.32 -6.62
C ASP A 73 10.52 -2.98 -7.59
N ILE A 74 9.26 -2.55 -7.50
CA ILE A 74 8.21 -2.99 -8.40
C ILE A 74 8.10 -1.98 -9.54
N PHE A 75 8.46 -2.41 -10.75
CA PHE A 75 8.56 -1.52 -11.92
C PHE A 75 7.28 -1.45 -12.76
N SER A 76 6.32 -2.35 -12.54
CA SER A 76 5.12 -2.43 -13.37
C SER A 76 3.85 -2.55 -12.53
N ARG A 77 2.76 -1.96 -13.04
CA ARG A 77 1.44 -2.04 -12.40
C ARG A 77 0.89 -3.46 -12.34
N SER A 78 1.22 -4.31 -13.32
CA SER A 78 0.80 -5.72 -13.33
C SER A 78 1.53 -6.54 -12.26
N THR A 79 2.84 -6.32 -12.10
CA THR A 79 3.63 -6.93 -11.02
C THR A 79 3.16 -6.42 -9.65
N LEU A 80 2.88 -5.12 -9.53
CA LEU A 80 2.30 -4.53 -8.33
C LEU A 80 0.99 -5.23 -7.95
N LYS A 81 0.06 -5.37 -8.89
CA LYS A 81 -1.21 -6.05 -8.63
C LYS A 81 -1.02 -7.49 -8.16
N LYS A 82 -0.11 -8.25 -8.79
CA LYS A 82 0.20 -9.62 -8.36
C LYS A 82 0.71 -9.68 -6.92
N HIS A 83 1.59 -8.76 -6.53
CA HIS A 83 2.07 -8.68 -5.15
C HIS A 83 0.97 -8.30 -4.17
N LEU A 84 0.11 -7.35 -4.54
CA LEU A 84 -1.05 -6.96 -3.73
C LEU A 84 -2.01 -8.14 -3.54
N ASP A 85 -2.37 -8.86 -4.61
CA ASP A 85 -3.28 -10.02 -4.53
C ASP A 85 -2.70 -11.11 -3.61
N ALA A 86 -1.39 -11.35 -3.68
CA ALA A 86 -0.69 -12.31 -2.81
C ALA A 86 -0.69 -11.87 -1.34
N MET A 87 -0.36 -10.60 -1.08
CA MET A 87 -0.34 -10.05 0.29
C MET A 87 -1.74 -9.99 0.89
N VAL A 88 -2.75 -9.58 0.14
CA VAL A 88 -4.16 -9.60 0.57
C VAL A 88 -4.56 -11.01 0.97
N SER A 89 -4.29 -12.01 0.12
CA SER A 89 -4.59 -13.41 0.41
C SER A 89 -3.89 -13.91 1.69
N GLN A 90 -2.67 -13.43 1.95
CA GLN A 90 -1.87 -13.81 3.10
C GLN A 90 -2.34 -13.19 4.42
N TYR A 91 -2.74 -11.91 4.41
CA TYR A 91 -2.97 -11.12 5.62
C TYR A 91 -4.45 -10.89 5.95
N GLN A 92 -5.35 -10.89 4.97
CA GLN A 92 -6.77 -10.56 5.17
C GLN A 92 -7.45 -11.48 6.21
N ASN A 93 -7.08 -12.76 6.26
CA ASN A 93 -7.66 -13.75 7.17
C ASN A 93 -6.85 -13.99 8.46
N ARG A 94 -5.78 -13.21 8.70
CA ARG A 94 -4.99 -13.32 9.94
C ARG A 94 -5.69 -12.53 11.06
N VAL A 95 -5.94 -13.19 12.19
CA VAL A 95 -6.65 -12.67 13.38
C VAL A 95 -5.82 -12.77 14.64
#